data_AF-A0A7S1XV79-F1
#
_entry.id   AF-A0A7S1XV79-F1
#
_cell.length_a   1.000
_cell.length_b   1.000
_cell.length_c   1.000
_cell.angle_alpha   90.00
_cell.angle_beta   90.00
_cell.angle_gamma   90.00
#
_symmetry.space_group_name_H-M   'P 1'
#
loop_
_entity.id
_entity.type
_entity.pdbx_description
1 polymer ?
#
loop_
_entity_poly.entity_id
_entity_poly.type
_entity_poly.pdbx_seq_one_letter_code
_entity_poly.pdbx_strand_id
1 'polypeptide(L)'
;DMLNLTNRRTLKAKMRVKKDIFAAWQESQLDHKVCVMYTPFIGDEKRDVVEYTSQGFLGAAHTMLTYTRCMDSILCVPLMVDVAVFADFFQRRSVPAEDVALALAYLFKVPEGAAANSDPGFFHQMRALETVLERAAGAKRKAAEEDDVASALAWAKEQGLLDDSSAAKILDHARSNKRARS
;
A
#
# COMPACT_ATOMS: atom_id res chain seq x y z
N ASP A 1 -22.75 1.63 -10.41
CA ASP A 1 -21.53 2.06 -11.13
C ASP A 1 -21.74 2.18 -12.65
N MET A 2 -21.91 1.07 -13.38
CA MET A 2 -21.85 1.04 -14.85
C MET A 2 -22.79 2.01 -15.60
N LEU A 3 -24.01 2.26 -15.11
CA LEU A 3 -24.91 3.25 -15.71
C LEU A 3 -24.26 4.66 -15.74
N ASN A 4 -23.56 5.04 -14.67
CA ASN A 4 -22.85 6.32 -14.60
C ASN A 4 -21.69 6.38 -15.60
N LEU A 5 -21.07 5.25 -15.95
CA LEU A 5 -19.98 5.17 -16.93
C LEU A 5 -20.45 5.29 -18.39
N THR A 6 -21.75 5.43 -18.64
CA THR A 6 -22.27 5.79 -19.98
C THR A 6 -22.01 7.25 -20.33
N ASN A 7 -21.77 8.11 -19.33
CA ASN A 7 -21.39 9.50 -19.54
C ASN A 7 -19.92 9.59 -19.98
N ARG A 8 -19.65 10.41 -21.01
CA ARG A 8 -18.30 10.57 -21.58
C ARG A 8 -17.25 11.01 -20.55
N ARG A 9 -17.61 11.86 -19.59
CA ARG A 9 -16.69 12.38 -18.56
C ARG A 9 -16.25 11.29 -17.60
N THR A 10 -17.20 10.53 -17.08
CA THR A 10 -16.96 9.43 -16.13
C THR A 10 -16.28 8.26 -16.80
N LEU A 11 -16.65 7.95 -18.05
CA LEU A 11 -15.95 6.97 -18.87
C LEU A 11 -14.48 7.36 -19.07
N LYS A 12 -14.19 8.61 -19.45
CA LYS A 12 -12.81 9.09 -19.63
C LYS A 12 -11.98 8.91 -18.35
N ALA A 13 -12.55 9.20 -17.18
CA ALA A 13 -11.89 8.98 -15.90
C ALA A 13 -11.61 7.48 -15.64
N LYS A 14 -12.57 6.59 -15.86
CA LYS A 14 -12.38 5.13 -15.72
C LYS A 14 -11.32 4.60 -16.70
N MET A 15 -11.30 5.11 -17.94
CA MET A 15 -10.35 4.69 -18.96
C MET A 15 -8.92 5.12 -18.63
N ARG A 16 -8.72 6.28 -17.99
CA ARG A 16 -7.40 6.71 -17.51
C ARG A 16 -6.79 5.66 -16.59
N VAL A 17 -7.51 5.29 -15.53
CA VAL A 17 -7.01 4.32 -14.54
C VAL A 17 -6.99 2.87 -15.02
N LYS A 18 -7.65 2.55 -16.14
CA LYS A 18 -7.61 1.19 -16.71
C LYS A 18 -6.54 1.02 -17.76
N LYS A 19 -6.20 2.06 -18.53
CA LYS A 19 -5.18 1.97 -19.60
C LYS A 19 -3.76 2.08 -19.08
N ASP A 20 -3.58 2.84 -18.00
CA ASP A 20 -2.27 3.25 -17.48
C ASP A 20 -1.64 2.26 -16.49
N ILE A 21 -2.26 1.09 -16.29
CA ILE A 21 -1.85 0.14 -15.24
C ILE A 21 -0.46 -0.49 -15.44
N PHE A 22 0.09 -0.42 -16.66
CA PHE A 22 1.41 -0.96 -17.00
C PHE A 22 2.46 0.14 -17.21
N ALA A 23 2.13 1.40 -16.93
CA ALA A 23 3.02 2.53 -17.22
C ALA A 23 4.39 2.39 -16.54
N ALA A 24 4.42 1.87 -15.30
CA ALA A 24 5.64 1.66 -14.55
C ALA A 24 6.60 0.64 -15.21
N TRP A 25 6.08 -0.31 -16.00
CA TRP A 25 6.90 -1.31 -16.69
C TRP A 25 7.51 -0.80 -18.00
N GLN A 26 7.08 0.37 -18.49
CA GLN A 26 7.64 1.04 -19.68
C GLN A 26 7.66 0.15 -20.94
N GLU A 27 6.71 -0.79 -21.06
CA GLU A 27 6.61 -1.67 -22.21
C GLU A 27 5.91 -0.98 -23.40
N SER A 28 6.71 -0.29 -24.20
CA SER A 28 6.22 0.47 -25.37
C SER A 28 5.60 -0.38 -26.50
N GLN A 29 5.81 -1.70 -26.49
CA GLN A 29 5.33 -2.63 -27.52
C GLN A 29 4.07 -3.40 -27.12
N LEU A 30 3.52 -3.14 -25.93
CA LEU A 30 2.36 -3.87 -25.42
C LEU A 30 1.05 -3.29 -25.98
N ASP A 31 0.36 -4.08 -26.80
CA ASP A 31 -0.99 -3.75 -27.25
C ASP A 31 -2.01 -3.92 -26.10
N HIS A 32 -2.53 -2.80 -25.59
CA HIS A 32 -3.48 -2.81 -24.48
C HIS A 32 -4.80 -2.11 -24.83
N LYS A 33 -5.87 -2.89 -24.91
CA LYS A 33 -7.23 -2.41 -25.16
C LYS A 33 -8.15 -2.75 -24.01
N VAL A 34 -8.95 -1.76 -23.60
CA VAL A 34 -9.96 -1.90 -22.56
C VAL A 34 -11.29 -1.40 -23.11
N CYS A 35 -12.36 -2.17 -22.86
CA CYS A 35 -13.74 -1.80 -23.16
C CYS A 35 -14.60 -1.93 -21.89
N VAL A 36 -15.60 -1.06 -21.74
CA VAL A 36 -16.59 -1.12 -20.66
C VAL A 36 -17.96 -0.92 -21.29
N MET A 37 -18.90 -1.81 -20.98
CA MET A 37 -20.25 -1.80 -21.53
C MET A 37 -21.26 -1.87 -20.40
N TYR A 38 -22.33 -1.08 -20.50
CA TYR A 38 -23.42 -1.13 -19.54
C TYR A 38 -24.53 -2.06 -20.06
N THR A 39 -24.86 -3.06 -19.25
CA THR A 39 -25.92 -4.03 -19.54
C THR A 39 -26.88 -4.11 -18.35
N PRO A 40 -28.08 -3.52 -18.42
CA PRO A 40 -28.99 -3.42 -17.27
C PRO A 40 -29.31 -4.76 -16.60
N PHE A 41 -29.51 -5.82 -17.39
CA PHE A 41 -29.87 -7.15 -16.92
C PHE A 41 -28.84 -7.78 -15.97
N ILE A 42 -27.57 -7.41 -16.10
CA ILE A 42 -26.47 -8.01 -15.33
C ILE A 42 -26.39 -7.42 -13.91
N GLY A 43 -26.97 -6.23 -13.68
CA GLY A 43 -26.95 -5.59 -12.36
C GLY A 43 -25.53 -5.38 -11.82
N ASP A 44 -25.30 -5.81 -10.58
CA ASP A 44 -23.99 -5.72 -9.89
C ASP A 44 -23.04 -6.89 -10.23
N GLU A 45 -23.53 -7.92 -10.94
CA GLU A 45 -22.75 -9.11 -11.31
C GLU A 45 -21.80 -8.81 -12.49
N LYS A 46 -20.82 -7.96 -12.27
CA LYS A 46 -19.82 -7.59 -13.27
C LYS A 46 -19.18 -8.82 -13.91
N ARG A 47 -19.07 -8.76 -15.24
CA ARG A 47 -18.43 -9.77 -16.08
C ARG A 47 -17.21 -9.16 -16.74
N ASP A 48 -16.04 -9.72 -16.45
CA ASP A 48 -14.78 -9.34 -17.09
C ASP A 48 -14.33 -10.48 -18.01
N VAL A 49 -13.99 -10.15 -19.25
CA VAL A 49 -13.33 -11.03 -20.21
C VAL A 49 -11.98 -10.40 -20.50
N VAL A 50 -10.90 -11.14 -20.28
CA VAL A 50 -9.54 -10.68 -20.54
C VAL A 50 -8.82 -11.72 -21.39
N GLU A 51 -8.18 -11.27 -22.45
CA GLU A 51 -7.32 -12.08 -23.30
C GLU A 51 -5.88 -11.58 -23.13
N TYR A 52 -4.97 -12.51 -22.87
CA TYR A 52 -3.54 -12.26 -22.83
C TYR A 52 -2.87 -13.10 -23.90
N THR A 53 -2.18 -12.45 -24.84
CA THR A 53 -1.38 -13.15 -25.86
C THR A 53 0.08 -12.76 -25.68
N SER A 54 0.93 -13.77 -25.51
CA SER A 54 2.38 -13.62 -25.40
C SER A 54 3.10 -14.47 -26.45
N GLN A 55 4.35 -14.12 -26.74
CA GLN A 55 5.23 -14.95 -27.56
C GLN A 55 5.98 -15.94 -26.66
N GLY A 56 5.76 -17.22 -26.90
CA GLY A 56 6.45 -18.33 -26.26
C GLY A 56 7.71 -18.76 -27.00
N PHE A 57 8.19 -19.97 -26.68
CA PHE A 57 9.38 -20.54 -27.28
C PHE A 57 9.27 -20.61 -28.81
N LEU A 58 10.35 -20.26 -29.51
CA LEU A 58 10.42 -20.18 -30.98
C LEU A 58 9.37 -19.27 -31.64
N GLY A 59 8.88 -18.25 -30.91
CA GLY A 59 7.89 -17.31 -31.43
C GLY A 59 6.47 -17.88 -31.51
N ALA A 60 6.22 -19.05 -30.93
CA ALA A 60 4.88 -19.62 -30.86
C ALA A 60 3.97 -18.74 -30.00
N ALA A 61 2.83 -18.29 -30.55
CA ALA A 61 1.86 -17.52 -29.79
C ALA A 61 1.21 -18.39 -28.70
N HIS A 62 1.16 -17.87 -27.47
CA HIS A 62 0.44 -18.44 -26.35
C HIS A 62 -0.65 -17.47 -25.92
N THR A 63 -1.91 -17.93 -25.97
CA THR A 63 -3.07 -17.11 -25.61
C THR A 63 -3.80 -17.70 -24.41
N MET A 64 -4.06 -16.87 -23.41
CA MET A 64 -4.88 -17.17 -22.25
C MET A 64 -6.14 -16.31 -22.29
N LEU A 65 -7.31 -16.94 -22.10
CA LEU A 65 -8.58 -16.25 -21.95
C LEU A 65 -9.09 -16.46 -20.52
N THR A 66 -9.38 -15.37 -19.82
CA THR A 66 -9.97 -15.37 -18.49
C THR A 66 -11.37 -14.79 -18.55
N TYR A 67 -12.34 -15.50 -17.98
CA TYR A 67 -13.71 -15.04 -17.79
C TYR A 67 -14.05 -15.04 -16.30
N THR A 68 -14.34 -13.86 -15.76
CA THR A 68 -14.66 -13.67 -14.35
C THR A 68 -16.07 -13.11 -14.22
N ARG A 69 -16.88 -13.74 -13.37
CA ARG A 69 -18.15 -13.19 -12.89
C ARG A 69 -18.01 -12.88 -11.41
N CYS A 70 -18.36 -11.67 -11.02
CA CYS A 70 -18.38 -11.34 -9.60
C CYS A 70 -19.36 -10.20 -9.30
N MET A 71 -19.86 -10.19 -8.07
CA MET A 71 -20.57 -9.04 -7.53
C MET A 71 -19.55 -7.95 -7.19
N ASP A 72 -19.53 -6.86 -7.96
CA ASP A 72 -18.51 -5.81 -7.83
C ASP A 72 -18.59 -5.14 -6.44
N SER A 73 -19.80 -5.01 -5.89
CA SER A 73 -20.00 -4.47 -4.54
C SER A 73 -19.41 -5.37 -3.45
N ILE A 74 -19.56 -6.70 -3.56
CA ILE A 74 -19.02 -7.66 -2.57
C ILE A 74 -17.50 -7.68 -2.62
N LEU A 75 -16.88 -7.50 -3.80
CA LEU A 75 -15.42 -7.36 -3.90
C LEU A 75 -14.92 -6.01 -3.36
N CYS A 76 -15.70 -4.94 -3.55
CA CYS A 76 -15.27 -3.59 -3.20
C CYS A 76 -15.34 -3.32 -1.70
N VAL A 77 -16.38 -3.81 -1.00
CA VAL A 77 -16.61 -3.50 0.42
C VAL A 77 -15.43 -3.90 1.33
N PRO A 78 -14.85 -5.11 1.24
CA PRO A 78 -13.68 -5.47 2.05
C PRO A 78 -12.48 -4.55 1.81
N LEU A 79 -12.24 -4.14 0.56
CA LEU A 79 -11.14 -3.20 0.25
C LEU A 79 -11.39 -1.82 0.88
N MET A 80 -12.64 -1.35 0.94
CA MET A 80 -12.98 -0.11 1.63
C MET A 80 -12.73 -0.20 3.14
N VAL A 81 -13.04 -1.35 3.74
CA VAL A 81 -12.76 -1.62 5.16
C VAL A 81 -11.25 -1.62 5.40
N ASP A 82 -10.47 -2.29 4.54
CA ASP A 82 -9.01 -2.32 4.63
C ASP A 82 -8.41 -0.91 4.59
N VAL A 83 -8.83 -0.06 3.63
CA VAL A 83 -8.37 1.34 3.54
C VAL A 83 -8.64 2.08 4.86
N ALA A 84 -9.85 1.98 5.41
CA ALA A 84 -10.22 2.69 6.62
C ALA A 84 -9.41 2.19 7.84
N VAL A 85 -9.24 0.87 7.98
CA VAL A 85 -8.50 0.25 9.08
C VAL A 85 -7.02 0.61 9.01
N PHE A 86 -6.38 0.46 7.85
CA PHE A 86 -4.96 0.77 7.71
C PHE A 86 -4.68 2.26 7.82
N ALA A 87 -5.54 3.13 7.26
CA ALA A 87 -5.38 4.57 7.40
C ALA A 87 -5.43 5.01 8.88
N ASP A 88 -6.40 4.51 9.66
CA ASP A 88 -6.49 4.77 11.09
C ASP A 88 -5.27 4.21 11.86
N PHE A 89 -4.85 2.97 11.55
CA PHE A 89 -3.66 2.37 12.15
C PHE A 89 -2.40 3.22 11.92
N PHE A 90 -2.14 3.61 10.67
CA PHE A 90 -0.97 4.40 10.32
C PHE A 90 -1.01 5.81 10.91
N GLN A 91 -2.19 6.43 10.95
CA GLN A 91 -2.40 7.72 11.60
C GLN A 91 -2.05 7.66 13.09
N ARG A 92 -2.52 6.63 13.81
CA ARG A 92 -2.22 6.42 15.25
C ARG A 92 -0.74 6.14 15.52
N ARG A 93 -0.01 5.69 14.50
CA ARG A 93 1.42 5.38 14.57
C ARG A 93 2.29 6.51 14.01
N SER A 94 1.69 7.63 13.59
CA SER A 94 2.39 8.77 12.99
C SER A 94 3.33 8.34 11.85
N VAL A 95 2.88 7.37 11.04
CA VAL A 95 3.67 6.91 9.89
C VAL A 95 3.73 8.01 8.83
N PRO A 96 4.91 8.27 8.23
CA PRO A 96 5.06 9.27 7.18
C PRO A 96 4.08 9.04 6.03
N ALA A 97 3.51 10.12 5.48
CA ALA A 97 2.52 10.02 4.41
C ALA A 97 3.05 9.30 3.15
N GLU A 98 4.35 9.38 2.89
CA GLU A 98 5.02 8.64 1.81
C GLU A 98 4.96 7.12 2.01
N ASP A 99 5.26 6.65 3.24
CA ASP A 99 5.20 5.24 3.60
C ASP A 99 3.74 4.74 3.59
N VAL A 100 2.80 5.58 4.02
CA VAL A 100 1.36 5.26 3.94
C VAL A 100 0.91 5.09 2.49
N ALA A 101 1.34 5.99 1.60
CA ALA A 101 1.00 5.90 0.18
C ALA A 101 1.52 4.60 -0.45
N LEU A 102 2.76 4.19 -0.11
CA LEU A 102 3.34 2.92 -0.57
C LEU A 102 2.61 1.71 0.02
N ALA A 103 2.30 1.74 1.32
CA ALA A 103 1.62 0.66 2.02
C ALA A 103 0.19 0.41 1.50
N LEU A 104 -0.51 1.46 1.11
CA LEU A 104 -1.89 1.37 0.62
C LEU A 104 -1.99 1.19 -0.90
N ALA A 105 -0.87 1.18 -1.63
CA ALA A 105 -0.86 1.13 -3.10
C ALA A 105 -1.66 -0.05 -3.67
N TYR A 106 -1.61 -1.22 -3.01
CA TYR A 106 -2.31 -2.44 -3.44
C TYR A 106 -3.84 -2.32 -3.50
N LEU A 107 -4.42 -1.35 -2.79
CA LEU A 107 -5.86 -1.10 -2.75
C LEU A 107 -6.35 -0.25 -3.93
N PHE A 108 -5.42 0.34 -4.70
CA PHE A 108 -5.74 1.27 -5.77
C PHE A 108 -5.25 0.75 -7.12
N LYS A 109 -6.08 0.94 -8.14
CA LYS A 109 -5.74 0.50 -9.49
C LYS A 109 -4.57 1.27 -10.11
N VAL A 110 -4.49 2.56 -9.79
CA VAL A 110 -3.35 3.43 -10.13
C VAL A 110 -3.06 4.20 -8.85
N PRO A 111 -2.00 3.83 -8.10
CA PRO A 111 -1.58 4.59 -6.94
C PRO A 111 -1.12 6.00 -7.35
N GLU A 112 -1.25 6.97 -6.45
CA GLU A 112 -0.88 8.37 -6.68
C GLU A 112 0.14 8.85 -5.62
N GLY A 113 0.63 10.08 -5.79
CA GLY A 113 1.59 10.68 -4.85
C GLY A 113 2.92 9.92 -4.81
N ALA A 114 3.42 9.64 -3.61
CA ALA A 114 4.69 8.93 -3.43
C ALA A 114 4.69 7.51 -4.01
N ALA A 115 3.51 6.92 -4.28
CA ALA A 115 3.37 5.60 -4.87
C ALA A 115 3.09 5.59 -6.39
N ALA A 116 3.08 6.76 -7.05
CA ALA A 116 2.67 6.89 -8.46
C ALA A 116 3.46 6.03 -9.45
N ASN A 117 4.73 5.74 -9.15
CA ASN A 117 5.61 4.90 -9.98
C ASN A 117 5.96 3.56 -9.32
N SER A 118 5.18 3.14 -8.32
CA SER A 118 5.37 1.82 -7.72
C SER A 118 5.04 0.72 -8.74
N ASP A 119 5.70 -0.43 -8.58
CA ASP A 119 5.39 -1.60 -9.39
C ASP A 119 3.89 -1.97 -9.22
N PRO A 120 3.13 -2.16 -10.32
CA PRO A 120 1.70 -2.45 -10.27
C PRO A 120 1.38 -3.89 -9.85
N GLY A 121 2.39 -4.74 -9.67
CA GLY A 121 2.26 -6.12 -9.24
C GLY A 121 1.74 -6.20 -7.81
N PHE A 122 0.56 -6.82 -7.66
CA PHE A 122 -0.13 -6.97 -6.38
C PHE A 122 0.80 -7.50 -5.26
N PHE A 123 1.58 -8.55 -5.53
CA PHE A 123 2.48 -9.12 -4.53
C PHE A 123 3.66 -8.21 -4.16
N HIS A 124 4.13 -7.37 -5.07
CA HIS A 124 5.18 -6.39 -4.77
C HIS A 124 4.62 -5.28 -3.87
N GLN A 125 3.41 -4.80 -4.17
CA GLN A 125 2.72 -3.82 -3.33
C GLN A 125 2.37 -4.40 -1.95
N MET A 126 2.06 -5.70 -1.86
CA MET A 126 1.84 -6.35 -0.57
C MET A 126 3.11 -6.45 0.29
N ARG A 127 4.26 -6.72 -0.32
CA ARG A 127 5.55 -6.66 0.41
C ARG A 127 5.87 -5.25 0.92
N ALA A 128 5.47 -4.21 0.18
CA ALA A 128 5.62 -2.83 0.63
C ALA A 128 4.75 -2.56 1.88
N LEU A 129 3.50 -3.04 1.90
CA LEU A 129 2.65 -3.00 3.09
C LEU A 129 3.32 -3.69 4.28
N GLU A 130 3.78 -4.94 4.11
CA GLU A 130 4.44 -5.71 5.17
C GLU A 130 5.63 -4.96 5.76
N THR A 131 6.49 -4.42 4.90
CA THR A 131 7.67 -3.63 5.29
C THR A 131 7.29 -2.41 6.14
N VAL A 132 6.23 -1.68 5.75
CA VAL A 132 5.78 -0.49 6.50
C VAL A 132 5.11 -0.90 7.81
N LEU A 133 4.34 -1.98 7.83
CA LEU A 133 3.72 -2.51 9.05
C LEU A 133 4.78 -2.94 10.09
N GLU A 134 5.83 -3.63 9.66
CA GLU A 134 6.94 -4.03 10.53
C GLU A 134 7.63 -2.81 11.17
N ARG A 135 7.91 -1.77 10.38
CA ARG A 135 8.48 -0.50 10.86
C ARG A 135 7.54 0.20 11.83
N ALA A 136 6.25 0.30 11.50
CA ALA A 136 5.24 0.95 12.33
C ALA A 136 4.99 0.21 13.66
N ALA A 137 5.08 -1.12 13.64
CA ALA A 137 5.00 -1.97 14.83
C ALA A 137 6.24 -1.78 15.72
N GLY A 138 7.44 -1.80 15.12
CA GLY A 138 8.72 -1.62 15.81
C GLY A 138 8.93 -0.23 16.41
N ALA A 139 8.43 0.83 15.77
CA ALA A 139 8.56 2.21 16.24
C ALA A 139 7.97 2.43 17.64
N LYS A 140 6.78 1.86 17.92
CA LYS A 140 6.15 1.99 19.25
C LYS A 140 6.91 1.21 20.32
N ARG A 141 7.51 0.07 19.97
CA ARG A 141 8.35 -0.70 20.90
C ARG A 141 9.64 0.05 21.24
N LYS A 142 10.27 0.69 20.25
CA LYS A 142 11.45 1.55 20.48
C LYS A 142 11.13 2.78 21.33
N ALA A 143 9.98 3.42 21.08
CA ALA A 143 9.50 4.56 21.88
C ALA A 143 9.19 4.15 23.32
N ALA A 144 8.49 3.04 23.53
CA ALA A 144 8.21 2.52 24.87
C ALA A 144 9.49 2.16 25.66
N GLU A 145 10.48 1.53 25.02
CA GLU A 145 11.78 1.25 25.65
C GLU A 145 12.55 2.54 26.00
N GLU A 146 12.42 3.62 25.21
CA GLU A 146 13.05 4.91 25.52
C GLU A 146 12.36 5.64 26.67
N ASP A 147 11.03 5.62 26.70
CA ASP A 147 10.24 6.16 27.79
C ASP A 147 10.49 5.40 29.10
N ASP A 148 10.65 4.07 29.06
CA ASP A 148 11.00 3.25 30.23
C ASP A 148 12.39 3.60 30.77
N VAL A 149 13.40 3.73 29.90
CA VAL A 149 14.76 4.12 30.30
C VAL A 149 14.78 5.54 30.87
N ALA A 150 14.08 6.47 30.22
CA ALA A 150 13.98 7.85 30.70
C ALA A 150 13.26 7.93 32.07
N SER A 151 12.18 7.16 32.24
CA SER A 151 11.42 7.08 33.49
C SER A 151 12.23 6.46 34.63
N ALA A 152 12.98 5.38 34.35
CA ALA A 152 13.87 4.75 35.32
C ALA A 152 15.00 5.68 35.76
N LEU A 153 15.58 6.45 34.82
CA LEU A 153 16.61 7.45 35.11
C LEU A 153 16.05 8.62 35.93
N ALA A 154 14.82 9.06 35.64
CA ALA A 154 14.15 10.10 36.43
C ALA A 154 13.90 9.65 37.88
N TRP A 155 13.39 8.42 38.06
CA TRP A 155 13.18 7.84 39.39
C TRP A 155 14.50 7.71 40.18
N ALA A 156 15.58 7.24 39.55
CA ALA A 156 16.87 7.07 40.22
C ALA A 156 17.49 8.42 40.65
N LYS A 157 17.22 9.51 39.93
CA LYS A 157 17.59 10.87 40.35
C LYS A 157 16.82 11.32 41.60
N GLU A 158 15.50 11.08 41.63
CA GLU A 158 14.68 11.43 42.80
C GLU A 158 15.12 10.69 44.07
N GLN A 159 15.63 9.46 43.93
CA GLN A 159 16.18 8.68 45.04
C GLN A 159 17.63 9.05 45.42
N GLY A 160 18.24 10.01 44.71
CA GLY A 160 19.64 10.40 44.92
C GLY A 160 20.67 9.33 44.54
N LEU A 161 20.27 8.30 43.78
CA LEU A 161 21.13 7.20 43.34
C LEU A 161 22.00 7.59 42.12
N LEU A 162 21.60 8.62 41.38
CA LEU A 162 22.27 9.12 40.19
C LEU A 162 22.26 10.65 40.15
N ASP A 163 23.39 11.25 39.80
CA ASP A 163 23.50 12.68 39.51
C ASP A 163 23.11 13.00 38.04
N ASP A 164 22.87 14.28 37.75
CA ASP A 164 22.45 14.74 36.43
C ASP A 164 23.43 14.41 35.30
N SER A 165 24.73 14.45 35.58
CA SER A 165 25.79 14.14 34.60
C SER A 165 25.82 12.65 34.29
N SER A 166 25.71 11.81 35.31
CA SER A 166 25.67 10.36 35.18
C SER A 166 24.43 9.88 34.44
N ALA A 167 23.26 10.42 34.76
CA ALA A 167 22.03 10.08 34.05
C ALA A 167 22.07 10.54 32.58
N ALA A 168 22.60 11.74 32.29
CA ALA A 168 22.75 12.22 30.92
C ALA A 168 23.68 11.33 30.10
N LYS A 169 24.80 10.88 30.67
CA LYS A 169 25.73 9.94 30.02
C LYS A 169 25.09 8.59 29.72
N ILE A 170 24.29 8.05 30.65
CA ILE A 170 23.60 6.76 30.44
C ILE A 170 22.56 6.89 29.31
N LEU A 171 21.80 8.00 29.30
CA LEU A 171 20.81 8.29 28.26
C LEU A 171 21.48 8.46 26.89
N ASP A 172 22.62 9.15 26.83
CA ASP A 172 23.36 9.38 25.59
C ASP A 172 24.06 8.10 25.09
N HIS A 173 24.57 7.28 26.00
CA HIS A 173 25.12 5.97 25.68
C HIS A 173 24.04 5.00 25.19
N ALA A 174 22.84 5.00 25.79
CA ALA A 174 21.70 4.22 25.33
C ALA A 174 21.25 4.65 23.91
N ARG A 175 21.27 5.96 23.61
CA ARG A 175 20.98 6.51 22.27
C ARG A 175 22.06 6.14 21.24
N SER A 176 23.34 6.21 21.61
CA SER A 176 24.49 5.87 20.78
C SER A 176 24.52 4.39 20.40
N ASN A 177 24.37 3.50 21.38
CA ASN A 177 24.40 2.05 21.18
C ASN A 177 23.19 1.56 20.35
N LYS A 178 22.07 2.31 20.37
CA LYS A 178 20.90 2.07 19.50
C LYS A 178 21.14 2.46 18.04
N ARG A 179 21.82 3.59 17.76
CA ARG A 179 22.16 4.02 16.38
C ARG A 179 23.11 3.05 15.67
N ALA A 180 23.94 2.33 16.41
CA ALA A 180 24.86 1.34 15.85
C ALA A 180 24.17 -0.02 15.52
N ARG A 181 22.93 -0.23 15.96
CA ARG A 181 22.17 -1.49 15.80
C ARG A 181 20.98 -1.38 14.83
N SER A 182 20.71 -0.21 14.26
CA SER A 182 19.68 0.04 13.23
C SER A 182 20.30 0.18 11.87
#